data_AF-A0A2Y9C5V8-F1
#
_entry.id   AF-A0A2Y9C5V8-F1
#
_cell.length_a   1.000
_cell.length_b   1.000
_cell.length_c   1.000
_cell.angle_alpha   90.00
_cell.angle_beta   90.00
_cell.angle_gamma   90.00
#
_symmetry.space_group_name_H-M   'P 1'
#
loop_
_entity.id
_entity.type
_entity.pdbx_description
1 polymer ?
#
loop_
_entity_poly.entity_id
_entity_poly.type
_entity_poly.pdbx_seq_one_letter_code
_entity_poly.pdbx_strand_id
1 'polypeptide(L)'
;MRMILSDGTEIPIVDGSYTGTVVLIAEDRQAAFDIWEQLTPPALHEVKISRDDGSVLHTLHGAVVDGIQIVSNPQGVFTVHIYMSETETGDIATDAEYVQAAKILLGEEA
;
A
#
# COMPACT_ATOMS: atom_id res chain seq x y z
N MET A 1 -0.82 -9.69 -4.89
CA MET A 1 0.01 -8.56 -4.42
C MET A 1 -0.10 -8.45 -2.91
N ARG A 2 0.78 -7.70 -2.25
CA ARG A 2 0.71 -7.50 -0.80
C ARG A 2 1.10 -6.09 -0.39
N MET A 3 0.47 -5.61 0.68
CA MET A 3 0.88 -4.46 1.46
C MET A 3 1.61 -4.96 2.70
N ILE A 4 2.81 -4.45 2.96
CA ILE A 4 3.66 -4.85 4.08
C ILE A 4 3.81 -3.63 4.99
N LEU A 5 3.39 -3.78 6.25
CA LEU A 5 3.49 -2.75 7.28
C LEU A 5 4.90 -2.74 7.92
N SER A 6 5.21 -1.69 8.67
CA SER A 6 6.53 -1.48 9.28
C SER A 6 6.93 -2.58 10.27
N ASP A 7 5.96 -3.24 10.89
CA ASP A 7 6.16 -4.36 11.82
C ASP A 7 6.28 -5.73 11.13
N GLY A 8 6.24 -5.75 9.79
CA GLY A 8 6.32 -6.95 8.97
C GLY A 8 4.97 -7.63 8.73
N THR A 9 3.85 -7.07 9.22
CA THR A 9 2.51 -7.58 8.92
C THR A 9 2.24 -7.49 7.42
N GLU A 10 1.85 -8.61 6.81
CA GLU A 10 1.50 -8.69 5.40
C GLU A 10 -0.02 -8.76 5.22
N ILE A 11 -0.57 -7.76 4.52
CA ILE A 11 -1.99 -7.69 4.15
C ILE A 11 -2.10 -8.02 2.66
N PRO A 12 -2.83 -9.08 2.27
CA PRO A 12 -3.08 -9.38 0.86
C PRO A 12 -3.90 -8.26 0.21
N ILE A 13 -3.47 -7.83 -0.98
CA ILE A 13 -4.16 -6.80 -1.77
C ILE A 13 -4.36 -7.29 -3.20
N VAL A 14 -5.41 -6.78 -3.83
CA VAL A 14 -5.70 -7.02 -5.24
C VAL A 14 -5.05 -5.98 -6.13
N ASP A 15 -4.98 -4.74 -5.66
CA ASP A 15 -4.33 -3.65 -6.36
C ASP A 15 -3.69 -2.66 -5.37
N GLY A 16 -2.59 -2.06 -5.81
CA GLY A 16 -1.87 -0.98 -5.14
C GLY A 16 -0.94 -0.29 -6.13
N SER A 17 -1.27 -0.35 -7.42
CA SER A 17 -0.43 0.15 -8.51
C SER A 17 -0.34 1.68 -8.55
N TYR A 18 -1.30 2.38 -7.94
CA TYR A 18 -1.29 3.83 -7.78
C TYR A 18 -0.82 4.21 -6.38
N THR A 19 0.11 5.16 -6.30
CA THR A 19 0.53 5.76 -5.04
C THR A 19 -0.68 6.34 -4.31
N GLY A 20 -0.85 5.91 -3.06
CA GLY A 20 -1.92 6.39 -2.18
C GLY A 20 -3.29 5.73 -2.32
N THR A 21 -3.43 4.63 -3.06
CA THR A 21 -4.66 3.81 -2.96
C THR A 21 -4.34 2.32 -2.99
N VAL A 22 -4.85 1.60 -2.00
CA VAL A 22 -4.76 0.14 -1.90
C VAL A 22 -6.16 -0.45 -1.93
N VAL A 23 -6.34 -1.50 -2.73
CA VAL A 23 -7.59 -2.23 -2.90
C VAL A 23 -7.40 -3.66 -2.45
N LEU A 24 -8.28 -4.13 -1.57
CA LEU A 24 -8.30 -5.51 -1.10
C LEU A 24 -9.72 -6.08 -1.05
N ILE A 25 -9.81 -7.39 -0.88
CA ILE A 25 -11.07 -8.12 -0.74
C ILE A 25 -11.13 -8.68 0.68
N ALA A 26 -12.23 -8.38 1.37
CA ALA A 26 -12.56 -8.97 2.66
C ALA A 26 -13.76 -9.90 2.51
N GLU A 27 -13.69 -11.09 3.08
CA GLU A 27 -14.75 -12.11 2.96
C GLU A 27 -16.03 -11.67 3.65
N ASP A 28 -15.91 -10.95 4.76
CA ASP A 28 -17.02 -10.37 5.49
C ASP A 28 -16.66 -9.01 6.11
N ARG A 29 -17.63 -8.42 6.81
CA ARG A 29 -17.44 -7.12 7.46
C ARG A 29 -16.43 -7.18 8.61
N GLN A 30 -16.35 -8.30 9.32
CA GLN A 30 -15.41 -8.46 10.44
C GLN A 30 -13.98 -8.48 9.91
N ALA A 31 -13.70 -9.24 8.85
CA ALA A 31 -12.40 -9.25 8.19
C ALA A 31 -11.96 -7.85 7.73
N ALA A 32 -12.90 -7.02 7.24
CA ALA A 32 -12.60 -5.63 6.88
C ALA A 32 -12.23 -4.77 8.11
N PHE A 33 -12.87 -4.99 9.26
CA PHE A 33 -12.53 -4.32 10.51
C PHE A 33 -11.21 -4.80 11.10
N ASP A 34 -10.93 -6.10 11.03
CA ASP A 34 -9.67 -6.68 11.52
C ASP A 34 -8.48 -6.10 10.75
N ILE A 35 -8.64 -5.82 9.45
CA ILE A 35 -7.63 -5.11 8.66
C ILE A 35 -7.48 -3.67 9.15
N TRP A 36 -8.59 -2.95 9.38
CA TRP A 36 -8.54 -1.58 9.90
C TRP A 36 -7.79 -1.48 11.23
N GLU A 37 -8.00 -2.44 12.14
CA GLU A 37 -7.32 -2.47 13.44
C GLU A 37 -5.79 -2.65 13.32
N GLN A 38 -5.31 -3.23 12.22
CA GLN A 38 -3.87 -3.37 11.94
C GLN A 38 -3.22 -2.07 11.46
N LEU A 39 -4.00 -1.15 10.86
CA LEU A 39 -3.50 0.11 10.29
C LEU A 39 -3.26 1.19 11.35
N THR A 40 -2.48 0.83 12.37
CA THR A 40 -2.11 1.75 13.46
C THR A 40 -1.02 2.72 13.02
N PRO A 41 -0.94 3.93 13.61
CA PRO A 41 0.11 4.89 13.25
C PRO A 41 1.55 4.32 13.31
N PRO A 42 1.94 3.50 14.31
CA PRO A 42 3.25 2.84 14.30
C PRO A 42 3.44 1.88 13.10
N ALA A 43 2.42 1.08 12.78
CA ALA A 43 2.46 0.12 11.68
C ALA A 43 2.53 0.81 10.30
N LEU A 44 2.01 2.04 10.20
CA LEU A 44 2.01 2.86 8.99
C LEU A 44 3.26 3.73 8.83
N HIS A 45 4.23 3.68 9.75
CA HIS A 45 5.45 4.47 9.64
C HIS A 45 6.22 4.20 8.33
N GLU A 46 6.18 2.96 7.85
CA GLU A 46 6.65 2.58 6.53
C GLU A 46 5.67 1.54 5.96
N VAL A 47 5.21 1.75 4.73
CA VAL A 47 4.32 0.82 4.04
C VAL A 47 4.89 0.47 2.69
N LYS A 48 5.11 -0.83 2.45
CA LYS A 48 5.61 -1.33 1.17
C LYS A 48 4.50 -2.01 0.39
N ILE A 49 4.34 -1.63 -0.86
CA ILE A 49 3.45 -2.32 -1.80
C ILE A 49 4.31 -3.19 -2.70
N SER A 50 4.07 -4.50 -2.70
CA SER A 50 4.89 -5.47 -3.44
C SER A 50 4.05 -6.38 -4.34
N ARG A 51 4.64 -6.77 -5.46
CA ARG A 51 4.13 -7.85 -6.31
C ARG A 51 4.31 -9.20 -5.62
N ASP A 52 3.64 -10.23 -6.14
CA ASP A 52 3.69 -11.57 -5.57
C ASP A 52 5.07 -12.22 -5.69
N ASP A 53 5.88 -11.80 -6.68
CA ASP A 53 7.27 -12.19 -6.86
C ASP A 53 8.24 -11.53 -5.87
N GLY A 54 7.74 -10.66 -4.99
CA GLY A 54 8.52 -9.94 -3.98
C GLY A 54 9.16 -8.64 -4.48
N SER A 55 8.96 -8.25 -5.75
CA SER A 55 9.39 -6.94 -6.22
C SER A 55 8.56 -5.82 -5.56
N VAL A 56 9.24 -4.85 -4.95
CA VAL A 56 8.61 -3.66 -4.39
C VAL A 56 8.20 -2.73 -5.53
N LEU A 57 6.95 -2.29 -5.52
CA LEU A 57 6.41 -1.28 -6.41
C LEU A 57 6.60 0.11 -5.83
N HIS A 58 6.12 0.29 -4.59
CA HIS A 58 6.05 1.57 -3.90
C HIS A 58 6.45 1.39 -2.44
N THR A 59 7.12 2.40 -1.88
CA THR A 59 7.35 2.54 -0.44
C THR A 59 6.77 3.89 -0.03
N LEU A 60 5.88 3.89 0.96
CA LEU A 60 5.31 5.11 1.55
C LEU A 60 5.93 5.32 2.94
N HIS A 61 6.45 6.51 3.20
CA HIS A 61 7.05 6.90 4.47
C HIS A 61 6.13 7.83 5.27
N GLY A 62 5.96 7.53 6.55
CA GLY A 62 4.97 8.20 7.39
C GLY A 62 3.59 8.14 6.76
N ALA A 63 3.16 6.94 6.31
CA ALA A 63 1.88 6.80 5.65
C ALA A 63 0.74 7.14 6.63
N VAL A 64 -0.28 7.82 6.14
CA VAL A 64 -1.52 8.08 6.87
C VAL A 64 -2.71 7.59 6.06
N VAL A 65 -3.74 7.08 6.73
CA VAL A 65 -4.99 6.70 6.07
C VAL A 65 -5.91 7.90 6.04
N ASP A 66 -6.16 8.43 4.85
CA ASP A 66 -7.05 9.58 4.62
C ASP A 66 -8.53 9.19 4.66
N GLY A 67 -8.81 7.94 4.28
CA GLY A 67 -10.16 7.43 4.24
C GLY A 67 -10.21 5.97 3.87
N ILE A 68 -11.32 5.34 4.26
CA ILE A 68 -11.63 3.97 3.87
C ILE A 68 -13.04 3.93 3.28
N GLN A 69 -13.16 3.28 2.14
CA GLN A 69 -14.42 2.97 1.51
C GLN A 69 -14.61 1.45 1.47
N ILE A 70 -15.72 0.97 2.01
CA ILE A 70 -16.08 -0.45 2.00
C ILE A 70 -17.35 -0.61 1.16
N VAL A 71 -17.25 -1.39 0.09
CA VAL A 71 -18.37 -1.64 -0.84
C VAL A 71 -18.70 -3.12 -0.85
N SER A 72 -19.95 -3.46 -0.55
CA SER A 72 -20.45 -4.82 -0.73
C SER A 72 -20.64 -5.10 -2.21
N ASN A 73 -20.12 -6.23 -2.68
CA ASN A 73 -20.36 -6.67 -4.05
C ASN A 73 -21.55 -7.66 -4.12
N PRO A 74 -22.08 -7.95 -5.33
CA PRO A 74 -23.16 -8.91 -5.51
C PRO A 74 -22.82 -10.34 -5.10
N GLN A 75 -21.53 -10.68 -5.01
CA GLN A 75 -21.04 -11.98 -4.56
C GLN A 75 -21.05 -12.14 -3.03
N GLY A 76 -21.40 -11.10 -2.28
CA GLY A 76 -21.48 -11.12 -0.82
C GLY A 76 -20.14 -10.92 -0.11
N VAL A 77 -19.07 -10.56 -0.83
CA VAL A 77 -17.79 -10.14 -0.25
C VAL A 77 -17.66 -8.61 -0.34
N PHE A 78 -16.66 -8.07 0.34
CA PHE A 78 -16.43 -6.63 0.41
C PHE A 78 -15.18 -6.23 -0.35
N THR A 79 -15.31 -5.24 -1.23
CA THR A 79 -14.16 -4.52 -1.78
C THR A 79 -13.85 -3.36 -0.85
N VAL A 80 -12.62 -3.32 -0.35
CA VAL A 80 -12.15 -2.27 0.56
C VAL A 80 -11.12 -1.43 -0.18
N HIS A 81 -11.37 -0.13 -0.26
CA HIS A 81 -10.41 0.87 -0.73
C HIS A 81 -9.85 1.61 0.47
N ILE A 82 -8.53 1.62 0.58
CA ILE A 82 -7.79 2.37 1.59
C ILE A 82 -7.06 3.49 0.84
N TYR A 83 -7.43 4.73 1.13
CA TYR A 83 -6.75 5.91 0.60
C TYR A 83 -5.67 6.32 1.58
N MET A 84 -4.45 6.45 1.09
CA MET A 84 -3.29 6.78 1.90
C MET A 84 -2.53 7.98 1.32
N SER A 85 -1.95 8.78 2.20
CA SER A 85 -1.01 9.82 1.83
C SER A 85 0.34 9.56 2.47
N GLU A 86 1.40 9.89 1.74
CA GLU A 86 2.75 9.93 2.29
C GLU A 86 2.96 11.29 2.97
N THR A 87 3.46 11.30 4.21
CA THR A 87 3.69 12.54 4.96
C THR A 87 5.16 12.85 5.20
N GLU A 88 6.03 11.88 4.96
CA GLU A 88 7.48 12.01 5.09
C GLU A 88 8.13 11.78 3.72
N THR A 89 9.23 12.48 3.44
CA THR A 89 10.00 12.18 2.23
C THR A 89 10.79 10.91 2.47
N GLY A 90 10.60 9.92 1.60
CA GLY A 90 11.33 8.66 1.63
C GLY A 90 12.84 8.77 1.38
N ASP A 91 13.50 7.62 1.40
CA ASP A 91 14.92 7.53 1.08
C ASP A 91 15.13 7.49 -0.43
N ILE A 92 15.49 8.65 -0.95
CA ILE A 92 15.82 8.90 -2.36
C ILE A 92 16.81 7.87 -2.93
N ALA A 93 17.72 7.34 -2.11
CA ALA A 93 18.75 6.41 -2.59
C ALA A 93 18.27 4.96 -2.72
N THR A 94 17.18 4.58 -2.04
CA THR A 94 16.78 3.17 -1.92
C THR A 94 15.34 2.91 -2.37
N ASP A 95 14.49 3.92 -2.43
CA ASP A 95 13.12 3.76 -2.90
C ASP A 95 13.04 3.59 -4.41
N ALA A 96 12.28 2.57 -4.83
CA ALA A 96 12.16 2.19 -6.23
C ALA A 96 11.71 3.36 -7.12
N GLU A 97 10.75 4.18 -6.65
CA GLU A 97 10.25 5.33 -7.40
C GLU A 97 11.31 6.42 -7.60
N TYR A 98 12.09 6.75 -6.57
CA TYR A 98 13.15 7.74 -6.65
C TYR A 98 14.34 7.25 -7.47
N VAL A 99 14.71 5.97 -7.31
CA VAL A 99 15.76 5.33 -8.14
C VAL A 99 15.34 5.32 -9.61
N GLN A 100 14.09 4.98 -9.91
CA GLN A 100 13.57 5.02 -11.28
C GLN A 100 13.54 6.45 -11.84
N ALA A 101 13.06 7.42 -11.07
CA ALA A 101 13.06 8.82 -11.47
C ALA A 101 14.48 9.35 -11.74
N ALA A 102 15.46 8.96 -10.92
CA ALA A 102 16.86 9.29 -11.12
C ALA A 102 17.44 8.69 -12.41
N LYS A 103 17.17 7.41 -12.69
CA LYS A 103 17.59 6.76 -13.95
C LYS A 103 17.01 7.44 -15.19
N ILE A 104 15.73 7.82 -15.15
CA ILE A 104 15.08 8.56 -16.24
C ILE A 104 15.77 9.92 -16.44
N LEU A 105 16.01 10.67 -15.35
CA LEU A 105 16.68 11.97 -15.40
C LEU A 105 18.10 11.86 -16.00
N LEU A 106 18.81 10.77 -15.69
CA LEU A 106 20.17 10.50 -16.17
C LEU A 106 20.21 9.88 -17.59
N GLY A 107 19.05 9.55 -18.18
CA GLY A 107 18.95 8.94 -19.50
C GLY A 107 19.37 7.46 -19.54
N GLU A 108 19.32 6.78 -18.40
CA GLU A 108 19.73 5.37 -18.22
C GLU A 108 18.58 4.37 -18.46
N GLU A 109 17.33 4.84 -18.53
CA GLU A 109 16.15 4.05 -18.93
C GLU A 109 15.33 4.83 -19.98
N ALA A 110 14.90 4.13 -21.04
CA ALA A 110 14.06 4.63 -22.14
C ALA A 110 12.77 3.80 -22.27
#